data_AF-A0A925WVV0-F1
#
_entry.id   AF-A0A925WVV0-F1
#
_cell.length_a   1.000
_cell.length_b   1.000
_cell.length_c   1.000
_cell.angle_alpha   90.00
_cell.angle_beta   90.00
_cell.angle_gamma   90.00
#
_symmetry.space_group_name_H-M   'P 1'
#
loop_
_entity.id
_entity.type
_entity.pdbx_description
1 polymer ?
#
loop_
_entity_poly.entity_id
_entity_poly.type
_entity_poly.pdbx_seq_one_letter_code
_entity_poly.pdbx_strand_id
1 'polypeptide(L)'
;MEYPQTTLDSFADSSAAPRSEPDAPTTLPAPDPLSQTVVTLTFWALAACLLTLVNRFAGYYLPVSPPGSLGGNLVAVPYLLLLLLTLLLMGRAAARLPVSAPFLLVVGLLFAAPVGGTLLLQQAEVFPPAWLFLTANNLFLPLAAALVGAGVGRVIKHPNTLLAAAGFSIFFDIVVVTMGTVAVLMNSGSNLIAAVSVGAGAPVASGGPTAVALRQVNPLSLVTIGPADILFIALFFSAVYRMNLSRRATFWWMFGLLGTALTLVQITALPVPALVPMGVAVLAANLSHAAFTPQEKRDLKIGAAFAVFCAVLIVVGARTFLPGAAARTAGEPPRLGFVVGRPEGMEGEPGPLTILRVRESSPAAAAGLQRGDEVVAINGELPTDEQFNTSRAAVRERGGLTLTIRRASAAKPLVLEIKAPRGG
;
A
#
# COMPACT_ATOMS: atom_id res chain seq x y z
N MET A 1 28.37 6.95 -59.87
CA MET A 1 28.36 5.47 -59.96
C MET A 1 26.91 5.05 -60.03
N GLU A 2 26.37 5.04 -61.25
CA GLU A 2 25.04 4.55 -61.58
C GLU A 2 25.10 3.02 -61.69
N TYR A 3 24.14 2.33 -61.07
CA TYR A 3 23.92 0.90 -61.30
C TYR A 3 22.91 0.73 -62.44
N PRO A 4 23.15 -0.19 -63.40
CA PRO A 4 22.29 -0.36 -64.56
C PRO A 4 21.04 -1.17 -64.21
N GLN A 5 19.93 -0.78 -64.86
CA GLN A 5 18.70 -1.56 -64.91
C GLN A 5 18.91 -2.82 -65.76
N THR A 6 18.56 -3.98 -65.20
CA THR A 6 18.38 -5.23 -65.94
C THR A 6 16.89 -5.51 -66.07
N THR A 7 16.34 -5.14 -67.22
CA THR A 7 15.17 -5.74 -67.85
C THR A 7 15.61 -6.95 -68.65
N LEU A 8 14.84 -8.05 -68.60
CA LEU A 8 14.67 -9.13 -69.60
C LEU A 8 13.80 -10.20 -68.90
N ASP A 9 12.52 -10.32 -69.27
CA ASP A 9 11.98 -11.37 -70.17
C ASP A 9 11.67 -12.66 -69.38
N SER A 10 10.68 -13.51 -69.67
CA SER A 10 9.73 -13.65 -70.76
C SER A 10 8.88 -14.88 -70.39
N PHE A 11 7.55 -14.73 -70.51
CA PHE A 11 6.62 -15.72 -71.06
C PHE A 11 6.98 -17.22 -71.03
N ALA A 12 6.27 -17.98 -70.19
CA ALA A 12 5.79 -19.32 -70.55
C ALA A 12 4.61 -19.75 -69.67
N ASP A 13 3.66 -20.42 -70.32
CA ASP A 13 2.57 -21.26 -69.79
C ASP A 13 1.26 -20.62 -69.29
N SER A 14 0.44 -20.30 -70.29
CA SER A 14 -1.01 -20.34 -70.25
C SER A 14 -1.51 -21.65 -70.87
N SER A 15 -1.86 -22.66 -70.07
CA SER A 15 -3.01 -23.58 -70.32
C SER A 15 -3.12 -24.68 -69.26
N ALA A 16 -3.43 -24.31 -68.02
CA ALA A 16 -3.96 -25.26 -67.04
C ALA A 16 -5.34 -24.75 -66.60
N ALA A 17 -6.39 -25.49 -66.97
CA ALA A 17 -7.74 -25.23 -66.50
C ALA A 17 -7.74 -25.18 -64.96
N PRO A 18 -8.42 -24.20 -64.33
CA PRO A 18 -8.46 -24.09 -62.88
C PRO A 18 -9.19 -25.32 -62.34
N ARG A 19 -8.43 -26.25 -61.76
CA ARG A 19 -9.01 -27.20 -60.81
C ARG A 19 -9.59 -26.33 -59.70
N SER A 20 -10.90 -26.42 -59.49
CA SER A 20 -11.57 -25.91 -58.31
C SER A 20 -10.91 -26.55 -57.09
N GLU A 21 -9.92 -25.86 -56.52
CA GLU A 21 -9.37 -26.21 -55.22
C GLU A 21 -10.56 -26.30 -54.25
N PRO A 22 -10.70 -27.40 -53.51
CA PRO A 22 -11.73 -27.49 -52.47
C PRO A 22 -11.51 -26.31 -51.53
N ASP A 23 -12.57 -25.50 -51.36
CA ASP A 23 -12.59 -24.29 -50.54
C ASP A 23 -11.68 -24.46 -49.32
N ALA A 24 -10.54 -23.75 -49.35
CA ALA A 24 -9.57 -23.82 -48.29
C ALA A 24 -10.31 -23.57 -46.96
N PRO A 25 -10.10 -24.41 -45.94
CA PRO A 25 -10.87 -24.33 -44.70
C PRO A 25 -10.79 -22.91 -44.19
N THR A 26 -11.94 -22.23 -44.14
CA THR A 26 -12.08 -20.84 -43.74
C THR A 26 -11.37 -20.64 -42.41
N THR A 27 -10.12 -20.16 -42.46
CA THR A 27 -9.32 -19.97 -41.26
C THR A 27 -10.02 -18.90 -40.45
N LEU A 28 -10.49 -19.25 -39.25
CA LEU A 28 -11.11 -18.29 -38.34
C LEU A 28 -10.19 -17.06 -38.22
N PRO A 29 -10.71 -15.83 -38.36
CA PRO A 29 -9.89 -14.63 -38.28
C PRO A 29 -9.16 -14.59 -36.94
N ALA A 30 -7.87 -14.26 -36.98
CA ALA A 30 -7.08 -14.14 -35.77
C ALA A 30 -7.74 -13.11 -34.81
N PRO A 31 -7.84 -13.42 -33.50
CA PRO A 31 -8.46 -12.51 -32.55
C PRO A 31 -7.76 -11.15 -32.52
N ASP A 32 -8.55 -10.08 -32.40
CA ASP A 32 -8.06 -8.70 -32.34
C ASP A 32 -7.05 -8.53 -31.18
N PRO A 33 -5.82 -8.04 -31.45
CA PRO A 33 -4.79 -7.84 -30.43
C PRO A 33 -5.23 -6.92 -29.27
N LEU A 34 -6.15 -5.98 -29.51
CA LEU A 34 -6.71 -5.13 -28.46
C LEU A 34 -7.55 -5.97 -27.49
N SER A 35 -8.41 -6.84 -28.00
CA SER A 35 -9.25 -7.74 -27.20
C SER A 35 -8.39 -8.63 -26.29
N GLN A 36 -7.33 -9.23 -26.82
CA GLN A 36 -6.42 -10.07 -26.04
C GLN A 36 -5.72 -9.29 -24.91
N THR A 37 -5.30 -8.05 -25.17
CA THR A 37 -4.59 -7.24 -24.18
C THR A 37 -5.53 -6.78 -23.06
N VAL A 38 -6.77 -6.39 -23.40
CA VAL A 38 -7.81 -6.04 -22.42
C VAL A 38 -8.16 -7.25 -21.56
N VAL A 39 -8.40 -8.42 -22.16
CA VAL A 39 -8.67 -9.67 -21.41
C VAL A 39 -7.51 -9.99 -20.47
N THR A 40 -6.26 -9.85 -20.92
CA THR A 40 -5.08 -10.09 -20.08
C THR A 40 -5.01 -9.11 -18.91
N LEU A 41 -5.26 -7.82 -19.14
CA LEU A 41 -5.27 -6.81 -18.07
C LEU A 41 -6.37 -7.11 -17.03
N THR A 42 -7.58 -7.38 -17.50
CA THR A 42 -8.72 -7.72 -16.63
C THR A 42 -8.44 -8.98 -15.81
N PHE A 43 -7.87 -10.02 -16.43
CA PHE A 43 -7.48 -11.25 -15.74
C PHE A 43 -6.51 -10.97 -14.59
N TRP A 44 -5.43 -10.23 -14.84
CA TRP A 44 -4.45 -9.94 -13.79
C TRP A 44 -4.98 -8.99 -12.71
N ALA A 45 -5.86 -8.04 -13.05
CA ALA A 45 -6.53 -7.19 -12.07
C ALA A 45 -7.44 -8.01 -11.14
N LEU A 46 -8.22 -8.96 -11.70
CA LEU A 46 -9.04 -9.87 -10.91
C LEU A 46 -8.20 -10.82 -10.05
N ALA A 47 -7.07 -11.32 -10.58
CA ALA A 47 -6.14 -12.15 -9.81
C ALA A 47 -5.52 -11.38 -8.62
N ALA A 48 -5.07 -10.13 -8.83
CA ALA A 48 -4.57 -9.28 -7.75
C ALA A 48 -5.66 -9.00 -6.71
N CYS A 49 -6.88 -8.67 -7.15
CA CYS A 49 -8.04 -8.49 -6.28
C CYS A 49 -8.31 -9.76 -5.44
N LEU A 50 -8.35 -10.94 -6.08
CA LEU A 50 -8.54 -12.21 -5.38
C LEU A 50 -7.46 -12.44 -4.32
N LEU A 51 -6.18 -12.20 -4.62
CA LEU A 51 -5.09 -12.35 -3.65
C LEU A 51 -5.23 -11.39 -2.46
N THR A 52 -5.65 -10.14 -2.69
CA THR A 52 -5.88 -9.19 -1.58
C THR A 52 -7.08 -9.59 -0.72
N LEU A 53 -8.14 -10.13 -1.33
CA LEU A 53 -9.28 -10.70 -0.61
C LEU A 53 -8.86 -11.93 0.20
N VAL A 54 -8.05 -12.82 -0.37
CA VAL A 54 -7.48 -13.96 0.36
C VAL A 54 -6.67 -13.48 1.58
N ASN A 55 -5.80 -12.47 1.46
CA ASN A 55 -5.07 -11.96 2.63
C ASN A 55 -5.99 -11.40 3.72
N ARG A 56 -7.07 -10.72 3.32
CA ARG A 56 -8.04 -10.16 4.25
C ARG A 56 -8.89 -11.21 4.93
N PHE A 57 -9.28 -12.26 4.20
CA PHE A 57 -10.21 -13.28 4.71
C PHE A 57 -9.51 -14.52 5.29
N ALA A 58 -8.27 -14.81 4.90
CA ALA A 58 -7.55 -16.00 5.34
C ALA A 58 -7.41 -16.06 6.86
N GLY A 59 -7.17 -14.94 7.53
CA GLY A 59 -7.05 -14.92 8.99
C GLY A 59 -8.36 -15.24 9.73
N TYR A 60 -9.53 -15.20 9.08
CA TYR A 60 -10.78 -15.68 9.68
C TYR A 60 -10.84 -17.21 9.74
N TYR A 61 -10.26 -17.88 8.74
CA TYR A 61 -10.42 -19.32 8.55
C TYR A 61 -9.17 -20.12 8.91
N LEU A 62 -7.99 -19.50 8.83
CA LEU A 62 -6.71 -20.15 9.06
C LEU A 62 -6.08 -19.55 10.33
N PRO A 63 -5.69 -20.38 11.31
CA PRO A 63 -4.86 -19.94 12.42
C PRO A 63 -3.45 -19.66 11.91
N VAL A 64 -3.25 -18.47 11.35
CA VAL A 64 -1.95 -18.02 10.87
C VAL A 64 -1.07 -17.74 12.07
N SER A 65 0.18 -18.22 12.02
CA SER A 65 1.18 -17.87 13.03
C SER A 65 1.43 -16.34 13.01
N PRO A 66 1.81 -15.73 14.14
CA PRO A 66 2.01 -14.29 14.21
C PRO A 66 3.02 -13.80 13.15
N PRO A 67 2.82 -12.61 12.58
CA PRO A 67 3.82 -11.98 11.72
C PRO A 67 5.17 -11.91 12.43
N GLY A 68 6.26 -12.21 11.72
CA GLY A 68 7.62 -12.26 12.30
C GLY A 68 8.00 -13.62 12.90
N SER A 69 7.05 -14.52 13.14
CA SER A 69 7.37 -15.93 13.41
C SER A 69 7.83 -16.64 12.15
N LEU A 70 8.64 -17.71 12.28
CA LEU A 70 9.08 -18.52 11.14
C LEU A 70 7.89 -19.05 10.33
N GLY A 71 6.87 -19.59 11.01
CA GLY A 71 5.66 -20.10 10.38
C GLY A 71 4.85 -19.03 9.65
N GLY A 72 4.74 -17.83 10.25
CA GLY A 72 4.06 -16.69 9.62
C GLY A 72 4.79 -16.24 8.35
N ASN A 73 6.12 -16.12 8.41
CA ASN A 73 6.94 -15.70 7.27
C ASN A 73 6.95 -16.73 6.13
N LEU A 74 6.88 -18.03 6.44
CA LEU A 74 6.78 -19.10 5.43
C LEU A 74 5.50 -19.01 4.58
N VAL A 75 4.42 -18.44 5.12
CA VAL A 75 3.16 -18.22 4.38
C VAL A 75 3.14 -16.83 3.75
N ALA A 76 3.57 -15.81 4.50
CA ALA A 76 3.51 -14.41 4.08
C ALA A 76 4.41 -14.11 2.87
N VAL A 77 5.63 -14.65 2.84
CA VAL A 77 6.60 -14.35 1.77
C VAL A 77 6.14 -14.89 0.40
N PRO A 78 5.76 -16.18 0.25
CA PRO A 78 5.23 -16.66 -1.03
C PRO A 78 3.97 -15.91 -1.47
N TYR A 79 3.09 -15.57 -0.53
CA TYR A 79 1.91 -14.74 -0.80
C TYR A 79 2.30 -13.37 -1.38
N LEU A 80 3.24 -12.67 -0.74
CA LEU A 80 3.73 -11.36 -1.20
C LEU A 80 4.40 -11.44 -2.56
N LEU A 81 5.20 -12.49 -2.82
CA LEU A 81 5.84 -12.69 -4.12
C LEU A 81 4.81 -12.97 -5.22
N LEU A 82 3.76 -13.73 -4.92
CA LEU A 82 2.67 -13.99 -5.86
C LEU A 82 1.86 -12.71 -6.13
N LEU A 83 1.55 -11.93 -5.10
CA LEU A 83 0.90 -10.63 -5.25
C LEU A 83 1.77 -9.68 -6.10
N LEU A 84 3.06 -9.56 -5.80
CA LEU A 84 3.99 -8.78 -6.61
C LEU A 84 4.01 -9.25 -8.08
N LEU A 85 4.06 -10.56 -8.32
CA LEU A 85 4.06 -11.13 -9.67
C LEU A 85 2.80 -10.71 -10.44
N THR A 86 1.62 -10.85 -9.83
CA THR A 86 0.35 -10.44 -10.46
C THR A 86 0.30 -8.94 -10.76
N LEU A 87 0.78 -8.09 -9.85
CA LEU A 87 0.85 -6.63 -10.06
C LEU A 87 1.83 -6.25 -11.17
N LEU A 88 2.99 -6.91 -11.27
CA LEU A 88 3.94 -6.70 -12.36
C LEU A 88 3.34 -7.11 -13.72
N LEU A 89 2.62 -8.23 -13.76
CA LEU A 89 1.94 -8.71 -14.98
C LEU A 89 0.79 -7.78 -15.38
N MET A 90 0.03 -7.25 -14.41
CA MET A 90 -0.99 -6.22 -14.63
C MET A 90 -0.38 -4.94 -15.19
N GLY A 91 0.68 -4.40 -14.58
CA GLY A 91 1.36 -3.21 -15.07
C GLY A 91 1.95 -3.39 -16.48
N ARG A 92 2.50 -4.58 -16.77
CA ARG A 92 2.96 -4.96 -18.10
C ARG A 92 1.82 -5.05 -19.12
N ALA A 93 0.65 -5.56 -18.73
CA ALA A 93 -0.53 -5.62 -19.59
C ALA A 93 -1.06 -4.21 -19.89
N ALA A 94 -1.17 -3.34 -18.88
CA ALA A 94 -1.58 -1.94 -19.05
C ALA A 94 -0.64 -1.18 -20.00
N ALA A 95 0.68 -1.37 -19.86
CA ALA A 95 1.69 -0.80 -20.74
C ALA A 95 1.51 -1.18 -22.22
N ARG A 96 0.97 -2.37 -22.51
CA ARG A 96 0.76 -2.89 -23.87
C ARG A 96 -0.52 -2.42 -24.55
N LEU A 97 -1.45 -1.81 -23.83
CA LEU A 97 -2.73 -1.38 -24.42
C LEU A 97 -2.49 -0.42 -25.59
N PRO A 98 -3.00 -0.70 -26.80
CA PRO A 98 -2.76 0.12 -27.99
C PRO A 98 -3.70 1.34 -28.04
N VAL A 99 -3.73 2.11 -26.95
CA VAL A 99 -4.59 3.28 -26.77
C VAL A 99 -3.76 4.54 -26.46
N SER A 100 -4.33 5.72 -26.69
CA SER A 100 -3.62 6.98 -26.46
C SER A 100 -3.37 7.24 -24.96
N ALA A 101 -2.34 8.04 -24.66
CA ALA A 101 -2.02 8.41 -23.28
C ALA A 101 -3.16 9.20 -22.59
N PRO A 102 -3.79 10.21 -23.23
CA PRO A 102 -4.93 10.91 -22.63
C PRO A 102 -6.09 9.96 -22.30
N PHE A 103 -6.38 9.00 -23.17
CA PHE A 103 -7.43 8.01 -22.92
C PHE A 103 -7.13 7.17 -21.67
N LEU A 104 -5.90 6.67 -21.53
CA LEU A 104 -5.49 5.95 -20.32
C LEU A 104 -5.64 6.78 -19.04
N LEU A 105 -5.24 8.05 -19.08
CA LEU A 105 -5.33 8.95 -17.94
C LEU A 105 -6.79 9.18 -17.53
N VAL A 106 -7.66 9.48 -18.49
CA VAL A 106 -9.10 9.68 -18.24
C VAL A 106 -9.75 8.42 -17.70
N VAL A 107 -9.55 7.27 -18.35
CA VAL A 107 -10.13 5.99 -17.89
C VAL A 107 -9.57 5.60 -16.52
N GLY A 108 -8.27 5.81 -16.28
CA GLY A 108 -7.66 5.58 -14.97
C GLY A 108 -8.26 6.47 -13.87
N LEU A 109 -8.49 7.76 -14.14
CA LEU A 109 -9.15 8.66 -13.20
C LEU A 109 -10.62 8.28 -12.94
N LEU A 110 -11.34 7.81 -13.97
CA LEU A 110 -12.70 7.29 -13.81
C LEU A 110 -12.71 6.04 -12.91
N PHE A 111 -11.73 5.14 -13.05
CA PHE A 111 -11.56 4.00 -12.15
C PHE A 111 -11.14 4.42 -10.73
N ALA A 112 -10.53 5.58 -10.53
CA ALA A 112 -10.24 6.09 -9.19
C ALA A 112 -11.48 6.71 -8.51
N ALA A 113 -12.52 7.09 -9.28
CA ALA A 113 -13.69 7.79 -8.75
C ALA A 113 -14.44 7.02 -7.63
N PRO A 114 -14.65 5.69 -7.69
CA PRO A 114 -15.25 4.95 -6.57
C PRO A 114 -14.50 5.12 -5.25
N VAL A 115 -13.16 5.17 -5.29
CA VAL A 115 -12.32 5.38 -4.10
C VAL A 115 -12.47 6.80 -3.58
N GLY A 116 -12.48 7.80 -4.47
CA GLY A 116 -12.77 9.18 -4.07
C GLY A 116 -14.16 9.31 -3.44
N GLY A 117 -15.16 8.64 -4.01
CA GLY A 117 -16.51 8.58 -3.47
C GLY A 117 -16.60 7.94 -2.09
N THR A 118 -15.93 6.80 -1.86
CA THR A 118 -15.91 6.17 -0.52
C THR A 118 -15.20 7.03 0.51
N LEU A 119 -14.13 7.74 0.14
CA LEU A 119 -13.44 8.68 1.02
C LEU A 119 -14.30 9.90 1.36
N LEU A 120 -15.04 10.46 0.40
CA LEU A 120 -15.98 11.56 0.63
C LEU A 120 -17.14 11.14 1.53
N LEU A 121 -17.69 9.95 1.32
CA LEU A 121 -18.73 9.39 2.20
C LEU A 121 -18.21 9.22 3.63
N GLN A 122 -17.00 8.69 3.79
CA GLN A 122 -16.36 8.57 5.11
C GLN A 122 -16.14 9.93 5.80
N GLN A 123 -15.77 10.98 5.04
CA GLN A 123 -15.66 12.33 5.57
C GLN A 123 -17.00 12.92 6.02
N ALA A 124 -18.10 12.50 5.37
CA ALA A 124 -19.45 12.87 5.74
C ALA A 124 -20.06 11.96 6.83
N GLU A 125 -19.24 11.11 7.48
CA GLU A 125 -19.67 10.12 8.47
C GLU A 125 -20.71 9.10 7.93
N VAL A 126 -20.81 8.97 6.61
CA VAL A 126 -21.64 7.98 5.94
C VAL A 126 -20.79 6.76 5.64
N PHE A 127 -21.11 5.63 6.26
CA PHE A 127 -20.38 4.39 6.04
C PHE A 127 -20.87 3.69 4.77
N PRO A 128 -20.07 3.65 3.68
CA PRO A 128 -20.45 2.89 2.51
C PRO A 128 -20.54 1.39 2.85
N PRO A 129 -21.37 0.63 2.14
CA PRO A 129 -21.43 -0.81 2.38
C PRO A 129 -20.06 -1.47 2.14
N ALA A 130 -19.71 -2.44 2.98
CA ALA A 130 -18.36 -3.02 3.01
C ALA A 130 -17.86 -3.54 1.66
N TRP A 131 -18.75 -4.09 0.83
CA TRP A 131 -18.41 -4.58 -0.51
C TRP A 131 -17.94 -3.46 -1.45
N LEU A 132 -18.49 -2.25 -1.33
CA LEU A 132 -18.11 -1.09 -2.14
C LEU A 132 -16.69 -0.64 -1.78
N PHE A 133 -16.40 -0.56 -0.48
CA PHE A 133 -15.06 -0.23 0.01
C PHE A 133 -14.03 -1.29 -0.39
N LEU A 134 -14.39 -2.57 -0.28
CA LEU A 134 -13.57 -3.70 -0.69
C LEU A 134 -13.23 -3.65 -2.19
N THR A 135 -14.24 -3.45 -3.05
CA THR A 135 -14.05 -3.39 -4.50
C THR A 135 -13.31 -2.13 -4.94
N ALA A 136 -13.61 -0.98 -4.33
CA ALA A 136 -12.87 0.28 -4.55
C ALA A 136 -11.37 0.09 -4.32
N ASN A 137 -10.98 -0.47 -3.17
CA ASN A 137 -9.57 -0.55 -2.78
C ASN A 137 -8.81 -1.69 -3.44
N ASN A 138 -9.44 -2.84 -3.67
CA ASN A 138 -8.73 -4.05 -4.10
C ASN A 138 -8.78 -4.28 -5.61
N LEU A 139 -9.72 -3.64 -6.32
CA LEU A 139 -9.85 -3.78 -7.78
C LEU A 139 -9.67 -2.44 -8.49
N PHE A 140 -10.50 -1.46 -8.15
CA PHE A 140 -10.56 -0.21 -8.90
C PHE A 140 -9.31 0.64 -8.70
N LEU A 141 -8.80 0.74 -7.47
CA LEU A 141 -7.60 1.51 -7.16
C LEU A 141 -6.31 0.95 -7.84
N PRO A 142 -5.99 -0.36 -7.75
CA PRO A 142 -4.90 -0.96 -8.53
C PRO A 142 -5.01 -0.73 -10.03
N LEU A 143 -6.21 -0.92 -10.59
CA LEU A 143 -6.45 -0.76 -12.02
C LEU A 143 -6.28 0.71 -12.45
N ALA A 144 -6.84 1.64 -11.68
CA ALA A 144 -6.65 3.08 -11.87
C ALA A 144 -5.18 3.47 -11.86
N ALA A 145 -4.44 3.03 -10.83
CA ALA A 145 -3.01 3.28 -10.70
C ALA A 145 -2.22 2.73 -11.90
N ALA A 146 -2.52 1.51 -12.35
CA ALA A 146 -1.86 0.90 -13.50
C ALA A 146 -2.14 1.65 -14.81
N LEU A 147 -3.39 2.06 -15.05
CA LEU A 147 -3.77 2.81 -16.26
C LEU A 147 -3.16 4.22 -16.26
N VAL A 148 -3.23 4.95 -15.14
CA VAL A 148 -2.63 6.28 -14.99
C VAL A 148 -1.11 6.18 -15.17
N GLY A 149 -0.46 5.24 -14.47
CA GLY A 149 0.96 4.97 -14.60
C GLY A 149 1.36 4.70 -16.05
N ALA A 150 0.65 3.80 -16.74
CA ALA A 150 0.89 3.52 -18.15
C ALA A 150 0.70 4.75 -19.04
N GLY A 151 -0.30 5.59 -18.77
CA GLY A 151 -0.54 6.87 -19.45
C GLY A 151 0.63 7.84 -19.29
N VAL A 152 1.09 8.07 -18.05
CA VAL A 152 2.25 8.93 -17.75
C VAL A 152 3.53 8.37 -18.39
N GLY A 153 3.75 7.05 -18.35
CA GLY A 153 4.90 6.41 -18.99
C GLY A 153 4.95 6.65 -20.51
N ARG A 154 3.80 6.80 -21.17
CA ARG A 154 3.71 7.19 -22.59
C ARG A 154 3.98 8.67 -22.85
N VAL A 155 4.13 9.51 -21.84
CA VAL A 155 4.58 10.89 -22.02
C VAL A 155 6.11 10.93 -22.15
N ILE A 156 6.82 10.00 -21.53
CA ILE A 156 8.29 9.90 -21.58
C ILE A 156 8.73 9.44 -22.98
N LYS A 157 9.45 10.31 -23.70
CA LYS A 157 9.86 10.09 -25.10
C LYS A 157 11.32 9.64 -25.25
N HIS A 158 12.18 9.92 -24.27
CA HIS A 158 13.62 9.72 -24.38
C HIS A 158 14.14 8.76 -23.30
N PRO A 159 15.01 7.78 -23.64
CA PRO A 159 15.57 6.84 -22.66
C PRO A 159 16.29 7.53 -21.51
N ASN A 160 17.01 8.62 -21.82
CA ASN A 160 17.75 9.39 -20.84
C ASN A 160 16.81 10.05 -19.81
N THR A 161 15.64 10.52 -20.25
CA THR A 161 14.59 11.04 -19.34
C THR A 161 14.02 9.95 -18.45
N LEU A 162 13.84 8.72 -18.95
CA LEU A 162 13.39 7.59 -18.13
C LEU A 162 14.40 7.24 -17.04
N LEU A 163 15.69 7.17 -17.39
CA LEU A 163 16.74 6.84 -16.44
C LEU A 163 16.90 7.93 -15.39
N ALA A 164 16.80 9.20 -15.79
CA ALA A 164 16.72 10.32 -14.85
C ALA A 164 15.49 10.21 -13.94
N ALA A 165 14.30 9.93 -14.50
CA ALA A 165 13.06 9.75 -13.74
C ALA A 165 13.16 8.58 -12.74
N ALA A 166 13.79 7.47 -13.13
CA ALA A 166 14.06 6.33 -12.26
C ALA A 166 15.04 6.68 -11.13
N GLY A 167 16.02 7.56 -11.38
CA GLY A 167 16.88 8.10 -10.34
C GLY A 167 16.13 9.03 -9.38
N PHE A 168 15.27 9.92 -9.91
CA PHE A 168 14.47 10.83 -9.10
C PHE A 168 13.35 10.14 -8.32
N SER A 169 12.78 9.03 -8.80
CA SER A 169 11.74 8.30 -8.07
C SER A 169 12.24 7.76 -6.73
N ILE A 170 13.52 7.37 -6.66
CA ILE A 170 14.22 6.98 -5.42
C ILE A 170 14.12 8.10 -4.38
N PHE A 171 14.33 9.35 -4.83
CA PHE A 171 14.26 10.53 -3.97
C PHE A 171 12.84 10.84 -3.50
N PHE A 172 11.87 10.81 -4.42
CA PHE A 172 10.47 11.03 -4.07
C PHE A 172 10.00 10.06 -3.00
N ASP A 173 10.40 8.80 -3.09
CA ASP A 173 10.04 7.79 -2.09
C ASP A 173 10.59 8.12 -0.72
N ILE A 174 11.89 8.45 -0.64
CA ILE A 174 12.52 8.81 0.62
C ILE A 174 11.80 10.02 1.22
N VAL A 175 11.57 11.09 0.46
CA VAL A 175 10.93 12.31 0.97
C VAL A 175 9.47 12.06 1.37
N VAL A 176 8.68 11.42 0.51
CA VAL A 176 7.26 11.19 0.76
C VAL A 176 7.05 10.22 1.92
N VAL A 177 7.82 9.13 2.00
CA VAL A 177 7.69 8.10 3.04
C VAL A 177 8.26 8.57 4.37
N THR A 178 9.43 9.22 4.39
CA THR A 178 10.07 9.59 5.67
C THR A 178 9.54 10.88 6.27
N MET A 179 9.04 11.82 5.45
CA MET A 179 8.78 13.20 5.88
C MET A 179 7.46 13.78 5.39
N GLY A 180 6.86 13.17 4.38
CA GLY A 180 5.71 13.71 3.70
C GLY A 180 4.43 13.65 4.52
N THR A 181 3.35 14.10 3.88
CA THR A 181 1.97 13.96 4.35
C THR A 181 1.64 12.57 4.88
N VAL A 182 2.29 11.51 4.35
CA VAL A 182 2.11 10.14 4.84
C VAL A 182 2.59 9.96 6.28
N ALA A 183 3.79 10.43 6.65
CA ALA A 183 4.28 10.33 8.03
C ALA A 183 3.41 11.16 8.99
N VAL A 184 2.93 12.32 8.56
CA VAL A 184 1.98 13.15 9.31
C VAL A 184 0.62 12.45 9.45
N LEU A 185 0.12 11.82 8.38
CA LEU A 185 -1.12 11.04 8.38
C LEU A 185 -1.01 9.78 9.26
N MET A 186 0.14 9.10 9.25
CA MET A 186 0.41 7.95 10.13
C MET A 186 0.40 8.37 11.60
N ASN A 187 0.98 9.53 11.92
CA ASN A 187 0.98 10.07 13.28
C ASN A 187 -0.37 10.65 13.71
N SER A 188 -1.23 11.04 12.77
CA SER A 188 -2.59 11.53 13.06
C SER A 188 -3.58 10.42 13.44
N GLY A 189 -3.19 9.14 13.31
CA GLY A 189 -4.09 8.01 13.58
C GLY A 189 -5.28 7.92 12.62
N SER A 190 -5.24 8.64 11.49
CA SER A 190 -6.36 8.64 10.55
C SER A 190 -6.46 7.29 9.83
N ASN A 191 -7.65 6.71 9.81
CA ASN A 191 -7.97 5.47 9.09
C ASN A 191 -7.78 5.59 7.56
N LEU A 192 -7.43 6.78 7.06
CA LEU A 192 -7.19 7.09 5.64
C LEU A 192 -6.10 6.24 5.00
N ILE A 193 -5.00 5.95 5.71
CA ILE A 193 -3.89 5.18 5.12
C ILE A 193 -4.30 3.73 4.88
N ALA A 194 -4.98 3.13 5.86
CA ALA A 194 -5.52 1.79 5.72
C ALA A 194 -6.60 1.73 4.63
N ALA A 195 -7.31 2.84 4.42
CA ALA A 195 -8.34 2.96 3.39
C ALA A 195 -7.80 3.11 1.96
N VAL A 196 -6.53 3.45 1.76
CA VAL A 196 -5.96 3.63 0.41
C VAL A 196 -4.91 2.57 0.09
N SER A 197 -4.50 1.77 1.07
CA SER A 197 -3.49 0.74 0.90
C SER A 197 -4.08 -0.57 0.38
N VAL A 198 -3.51 -1.10 -0.70
CA VAL A 198 -3.94 -2.37 -1.31
C VAL A 198 -3.36 -3.53 -0.48
N GLY A 199 -4.22 -4.45 -0.06
CA GLY A 199 -3.81 -5.60 0.76
C GLY A 199 -3.54 -5.28 2.25
N ALA A 200 -3.59 -4.01 2.67
CA ALA A 200 -3.67 -3.70 4.09
C ALA A 200 -5.04 -4.15 4.59
N GLY A 201 -5.08 -5.15 5.46
CA GLY A 201 -6.29 -5.42 6.24
C GLY A 201 -6.53 -4.21 7.13
N ALA A 202 -7.20 -3.17 6.62
CA ALA A 202 -7.67 -2.09 7.47
C ALA A 202 -8.48 -2.73 8.60
N PRO A 203 -8.19 -2.40 9.88
CA PRO A 203 -9.07 -2.82 10.95
C PRO A 203 -10.45 -2.32 10.57
N VAL A 204 -11.39 -3.25 10.39
CA VAL A 204 -12.80 -2.90 10.22
C VAL A 204 -13.14 -2.06 11.44
N ALA A 205 -13.39 -0.77 11.24
CA ALA A 205 -13.69 0.15 12.32
C ALA A 205 -14.87 -0.44 13.10
N SER A 206 -14.58 -0.84 14.34
CA SER A 206 -15.47 -1.56 15.24
C SER A 206 -16.52 -0.64 15.88
N GLY A 207 -16.99 0.38 15.16
CA GLY A 207 -17.82 1.47 15.70
C GLY A 207 -19.17 1.63 15.03
N GLY A 208 -19.70 0.58 14.40
CA GLY A 208 -21.06 0.57 13.86
C GLY A 208 -21.92 -0.47 14.58
N PRO A 209 -23.24 -0.25 14.75
CA PRO A 209 -24.16 -1.17 15.45
C PRO A 209 -24.31 -2.57 14.81
N THR A 210 -23.64 -2.82 13.67
CA THR A 210 -23.55 -4.11 12.98
C THR A 210 -22.12 -4.65 12.89
N ALA A 211 -21.15 -4.03 13.57
CA ALA A 211 -19.80 -4.55 13.72
C ALA A 211 -19.84 -5.73 14.69
N VAL A 212 -20.31 -6.88 14.20
CA VAL A 212 -20.10 -8.19 14.82
C VAL A 212 -18.68 -8.23 15.35
N ALA A 213 -18.49 -8.64 16.61
CA ALA A 213 -17.21 -8.87 17.29
C ALA A 213 -16.27 -9.80 16.52
N LEU A 214 -15.79 -9.35 15.37
CA LEU A 214 -14.88 -10.06 14.50
C LEU A 214 -13.52 -9.96 15.17
N ARG A 215 -13.23 -11.03 15.94
CA ARG A 215 -11.92 -11.40 16.51
C ARG A 215 -10.80 -10.74 15.70
N GLN A 216 -9.98 -9.92 16.35
CA GLN A 216 -8.85 -9.21 15.74
C GLN A 216 -8.09 -10.15 14.77
N VAL A 217 -8.35 -9.99 13.48
CA VAL A 217 -7.84 -10.91 12.47
C VAL A 217 -6.42 -10.50 12.13
N ASN A 218 -5.46 -11.38 12.40
CA ASN A 218 -4.09 -11.18 11.96
C ASN A 218 -4.05 -11.36 10.42
N PRO A 219 -3.71 -10.32 9.63
CA PRO A 219 -3.53 -10.49 8.19
C PRO A 219 -2.35 -11.46 7.92
N LEU A 220 -2.33 -12.11 6.74
CA LEU A 220 -1.21 -13.00 6.37
C LEU A 220 0.12 -12.22 6.29
N SER A 221 0.05 -10.97 5.82
CA SER A 221 1.20 -10.07 5.70
C SER A 221 0.89 -8.72 6.34
N LEU A 222 1.88 -8.18 7.06
CA LEU A 222 1.87 -6.78 7.51
C LEU A 222 2.41 -5.82 6.45
N VAL A 223 3.11 -6.36 5.45
CA VAL A 223 3.62 -5.58 4.32
C VAL A 223 2.48 -5.31 3.35
N THR A 224 2.39 -4.05 2.94
CA THR A 224 1.35 -3.55 2.06
C THR A 224 1.99 -2.96 0.81
N ILE A 225 1.42 -3.23 -0.36
CA ILE A 225 1.87 -2.63 -1.62
C ILE A 225 0.93 -1.46 -1.91
N GLY A 226 1.49 -0.26 -2.01
CA GLY A 226 0.71 0.96 -2.21
C GLY A 226 0.24 1.12 -3.65
N PRO A 227 -0.82 1.91 -3.90
CA PRO A 227 -1.21 2.27 -5.26
C PRO A 227 -0.11 3.04 -6.01
N ALA A 228 0.74 3.78 -5.28
CA ALA A 228 1.91 4.45 -5.85
C ALA A 228 2.88 3.43 -6.49
N ASP A 229 3.13 2.31 -5.83
CA ASP A 229 4.01 1.25 -6.36
C ASP A 229 3.45 0.71 -7.69
N ILE A 230 2.15 0.47 -7.75
CA ILE A 230 1.46 -0.01 -8.95
C ILE A 230 1.54 1.03 -10.08
N LEU A 231 1.35 2.31 -9.75
CA LEU A 231 1.49 3.42 -10.69
C LEU A 231 2.91 3.46 -11.28
N PHE A 232 3.94 3.38 -10.45
CA PHE A 232 5.33 3.42 -10.93
C PHE A 232 5.72 2.15 -11.69
N ILE A 233 5.25 0.97 -11.28
CA ILE A 233 5.41 -0.28 -12.04
C ILE A 233 4.90 -0.11 -13.47
N ALA A 234 3.66 0.39 -13.62
CA ALA A 234 3.06 0.57 -14.93
C ALA A 234 3.71 1.70 -15.74
N LEU A 235 4.13 2.78 -15.08
CA LEU A 235 4.90 3.88 -15.68
C LEU A 235 6.19 3.37 -16.30
N PHE A 236 6.99 2.63 -15.54
CA PHE A 236 8.27 2.11 -16.02
C PHE A 236 8.08 1.09 -17.14
N PHE A 237 7.13 0.15 -17.01
CA PHE A 237 6.86 -0.80 -18.09
C PHE A 237 6.37 -0.12 -19.37
N SER A 238 5.53 0.90 -19.25
CA SER A 238 5.02 1.66 -20.40
C SER A 238 6.14 2.41 -21.13
N ALA A 239 7.02 3.08 -20.38
CA ALA A 239 8.18 3.76 -20.94
C ALA A 239 9.17 2.78 -21.59
N VAL A 240 9.49 1.67 -20.92
CA VAL A 240 10.35 0.59 -21.44
C VAL A 240 9.77 -0.04 -22.70
N TYR A 241 8.46 -0.26 -22.74
CA TYR A 241 7.78 -0.83 -23.92
C TYR A 241 7.84 0.13 -25.11
N ARG A 242 7.52 1.40 -24.87
CA ARG A 242 7.49 2.43 -25.91
C ARG A 242 8.86 2.65 -26.56
N MET A 243 9.93 2.64 -25.76
CA MET A 243 11.30 2.89 -26.24
C MET A 243 12.02 1.61 -26.66
N ASN A 244 11.31 0.48 -26.72
CA ASN A 244 11.84 -0.83 -27.08
C ASN A 244 13.10 -1.22 -26.28
N LEU A 245 13.11 -0.87 -24.98
CA LEU A 245 14.17 -1.23 -24.06
C LEU A 245 14.04 -2.71 -23.62
N SER A 246 14.90 -3.15 -22.71
CA SER A 246 15.01 -4.55 -22.29
C SER A 246 13.83 -5.01 -21.40
N ARG A 247 12.65 -5.21 -22.01
CA ARG A 247 11.39 -5.59 -21.34
C ARG A 247 11.52 -6.79 -20.39
N ARG A 248 12.23 -7.83 -20.83
CA ARG A 248 12.43 -9.06 -20.04
C ARG A 248 13.37 -8.83 -18.86
N ALA A 249 14.49 -8.15 -19.08
CA ALA A 249 15.43 -7.84 -18.01
C ALA A 249 14.79 -6.92 -16.96
N THR A 250 14.08 -5.87 -17.41
CA THR A 250 13.39 -4.93 -16.50
C THR A 250 12.39 -5.67 -15.62
N PHE A 251 11.59 -6.59 -16.19
CA PHE A 251 10.65 -7.40 -15.42
C PHE A 251 11.33 -8.24 -14.33
N TRP A 252 12.38 -8.99 -14.68
CA TRP A 252 13.06 -9.86 -13.73
C TRP A 252 13.87 -9.10 -12.68
N TRP A 253 14.50 -7.98 -13.06
CA TRP A 253 15.16 -7.09 -12.10
C TRP A 253 14.16 -6.48 -11.12
N MET A 254 13.00 -6.02 -11.60
CA MET A 254 11.96 -5.48 -10.72
C MET A 254 11.42 -6.58 -9.79
N PHE A 255 11.07 -7.75 -10.32
CA PHE A 255 10.59 -8.87 -9.51
C PHE A 255 11.62 -9.29 -8.44
N GLY A 256 12.88 -9.44 -8.82
CA GLY A 256 13.95 -9.83 -7.92
C GLY A 256 14.22 -8.80 -6.83
N LEU A 257 14.43 -7.53 -7.19
CA LEU A 257 14.76 -6.48 -6.21
C LEU A 257 13.58 -6.10 -5.32
N LEU A 258 12.37 -5.95 -5.87
CA LEU A 258 11.18 -5.68 -5.06
C LEU A 258 10.82 -6.90 -4.21
N GLY A 259 10.88 -8.11 -4.76
CA GLY A 259 10.59 -9.33 -4.01
C GLY A 259 11.55 -9.50 -2.82
N THR A 260 12.84 -9.22 -3.03
CA THR A 260 13.84 -9.20 -1.95
C THR A 260 13.53 -8.12 -0.91
N ALA A 261 13.20 -6.90 -1.34
CA ALA A 261 12.84 -5.82 -0.44
C ALA A 261 11.60 -6.16 0.40
N LEU A 262 10.51 -6.62 -0.22
CA LEU A 262 9.28 -7.03 0.49
C LEU A 262 9.54 -8.17 1.48
N THR A 263 10.38 -9.14 1.10
CA THR A 263 10.79 -10.23 1.98
C THR A 263 11.57 -9.71 3.20
N LEU A 264 12.50 -8.78 2.98
CA LEU A 264 13.27 -8.16 4.05
C LEU A 264 12.36 -7.36 4.99
N VAL A 265 11.43 -6.56 4.47
CA VAL A 265 10.44 -5.82 5.26
C VAL A 265 9.60 -6.79 6.09
N GLN A 266 9.12 -7.88 5.50
CA GLN A 266 8.30 -8.88 6.19
C GLN A 266 9.06 -9.56 7.34
N ILE A 267 10.36 -9.86 7.16
CA ILE A 267 11.17 -10.55 8.17
C ILE A 267 11.64 -9.61 9.27
N THR A 268 12.08 -8.39 8.91
CA THR A 268 12.75 -7.47 9.84
C THR A 268 11.82 -6.40 10.42
N ALA A 269 10.62 -6.27 9.87
CA ALA A 269 9.70 -5.15 10.12
C ALA A 269 10.31 -3.76 9.85
N LEU A 270 11.45 -3.68 9.16
CA LEU A 270 12.06 -2.41 8.77
C LEU A 270 11.35 -1.90 7.51
N PRO A 271 10.76 -0.69 7.54
CA PRO A 271 10.12 -0.12 6.37
C PRO A 271 11.17 0.19 5.30
N VAL A 272 11.08 -0.50 4.15
CA VAL A 272 11.92 -0.25 2.99
C VAL A 272 11.08 0.45 1.93
N PRO A 273 11.48 1.65 1.47
CA PRO A 273 10.77 2.35 0.39
C PRO A 273 10.88 1.55 -0.92
N ALA A 274 9.74 1.23 -1.55
CA ALA A 274 9.67 0.29 -2.67
C ALA A 274 10.05 0.88 -4.04
N LEU A 275 10.03 2.21 -4.23
CA LEU A 275 10.50 2.86 -5.45
C LEU A 275 12.03 2.83 -5.56
N VAL A 276 12.75 2.70 -4.44
CA VAL A 276 14.20 2.54 -4.43
C VAL A 276 14.64 1.29 -5.21
N PRO A 277 14.25 0.06 -4.83
CA PRO A 277 14.60 -1.13 -5.60
C PRO A 277 13.99 -1.11 -7.01
N MET A 278 12.86 -0.43 -7.22
CA MET A 278 12.24 -0.29 -8.54
C MET A 278 13.06 0.57 -9.50
N GLY A 279 13.50 1.75 -9.06
CA GLY A 279 14.35 2.64 -9.84
C GLY A 279 15.69 1.97 -10.16
N VAL A 280 16.30 1.31 -9.17
CA VAL A 280 17.53 0.52 -9.36
C VAL A 280 17.32 -0.61 -10.37
N ALA A 281 16.20 -1.33 -10.32
CA ALA A 281 15.89 -2.39 -11.27
C ALA A 281 15.82 -1.88 -12.72
N VAL A 282 15.12 -0.76 -12.93
CA VAL A 282 14.96 -0.15 -14.27
C VAL A 282 16.30 0.36 -14.79
N LEU A 283 17.09 1.00 -13.93
CA LEU A 283 18.44 1.44 -14.26
C LEU A 283 19.30 0.25 -14.65
N ALA A 284 19.47 -0.72 -13.75
CA ALA A 284 20.32 -1.91 -13.94
C ALA A 284 19.97 -2.70 -15.20
N ALA A 285 18.67 -2.94 -15.45
CA ALA A 285 18.22 -3.66 -16.63
C ALA A 285 18.57 -2.95 -17.94
N ASN A 286 18.60 -1.62 -17.95
CA ASN A 286 18.69 -0.82 -19.18
C ASN A 286 19.99 -0.03 -19.31
N LEU A 287 20.99 -0.27 -18.46
CA LEU A 287 22.31 0.37 -18.53
C LEU A 287 22.97 0.20 -19.91
N SER A 288 22.74 -0.92 -20.61
CA SER A 288 23.32 -1.15 -21.94
C SER A 288 22.75 -0.25 -23.05
N HIS A 289 21.55 0.30 -22.85
CA HIS A 289 20.89 1.18 -23.81
C HIS A 289 21.18 2.66 -23.52
N ALA A 290 21.95 2.93 -22.47
CA ALA A 290 22.26 4.26 -22.01
C ALA A 290 23.38 4.88 -22.87
N ALA A 291 23.01 5.41 -24.04
CA ALA A 291 23.86 6.26 -24.85
C ALA A 291 23.90 7.69 -24.28
N PHE A 292 24.23 7.82 -22.99
CA PHE A 292 24.36 9.14 -22.38
C PHE A 292 25.58 9.85 -22.96
N THR A 293 25.35 11.06 -23.45
CA THR A 293 26.44 12.00 -23.70
C THR A 293 27.24 12.24 -22.40
N PRO A 294 28.52 12.60 -22.47
CA PRO A 294 29.29 12.95 -21.28
C PRO A 294 28.62 14.02 -20.40
N GLN A 295 27.90 14.95 -21.04
CA GLN A 295 27.13 15.99 -20.37
C GLN A 295 25.93 15.40 -19.61
N GLU A 296 25.13 14.55 -20.22
CA GLU A 296 24.01 13.89 -19.53
C GLU A 296 24.48 12.97 -18.38
N LYS A 297 25.62 12.28 -18.52
CA LYS A 297 26.21 11.52 -17.41
C LYS A 297 26.58 12.43 -16.24
N ARG A 298 27.13 13.61 -16.54
CA ARG A 298 27.46 14.61 -15.53
C ARG A 298 26.18 15.15 -14.87
N ASP A 299 25.17 15.48 -15.65
CA ASP A 299 23.91 16.03 -15.15
C ASP A 299 23.13 15.00 -14.33
N LEU A 300 23.14 13.72 -14.73
CA LEU A 300 22.57 12.62 -13.95
C LEU A 300 23.30 12.43 -12.61
N LYS A 301 24.64 12.49 -12.60
CA LYS A 301 25.43 12.42 -11.36
C LYS A 301 25.16 13.61 -10.45
N ILE A 302 25.09 14.83 -11.00
CA ILE A 302 24.77 16.05 -10.25
C ILE A 302 23.35 15.94 -9.69
N GLY A 303 22.36 15.54 -10.51
CA GLY A 303 20.99 15.36 -10.08
C GLY A 303 20.84 14.31 -8.98
N ALA A 304 21.52 13.17 -9.11
CA ALA A 304 21.54 12.12 -8.09
C ALA A 304 22.21 12.61 -6.79
N ALA A 305 23.37 13.28 -6.88
CA ALA A 305 24.04 13.84 -5.73
C ALA A 305 23.20 14.91 -5.02
N PHE A 306 22.56 15.80 -5.80
CA PHE A 306 21.63 16.81 -5.29
C PHE A 306 20.43 16.18 -4.61
N ALA A 307 19.84 15.15 -5.20
CA ALA A 307 18.72 14.42 -4.62
C ALA A 307 19.12 13.73 -3.29
N VAL A 308 20.27 13.04 -3.25
CA VAL A 308 20.79 12.44 -2.01
C VAL A 308 21.07 13.52 -0.97
N PHE A 309 21.70 14.63 -1.34
CA PHE A 309 21.96 15.75 -0.45
C PHE A 309 20.68 16.34 0.12
N CYS A 310 19.67 16.59 -0.70
CA CYS A 310 18.35 17.03 -0.26
C CYS A 310 17.70 16.02 0.68
N ALA A 311 17.78 14.71 0.39
CA ALA A 311 17.23 13.68 1.25
C ALA A 311 17.93 13.66 2.61
N VAL A 312 19.26 13.75 2.64
CA VAL A 312 20.05 13.84 3.87
C VAL A 312 19.72 15.11 4.65
N LEU A 313 19.67 16.28 4.00
CA LEU A 313 19.30 17.54 4.65
C LEU A 313 17.89 17.49 5.23
N ILE A 314 16.95 16.88 4.52
CA ILE A 314 15.58 16.67 4.97
C ILE A 314 15.60 15.74 6.20
N VAL A 315 16.26 14.58 6.13
CA VAL A 315 16.42 13.61 7.24
C VAL A 315 17.06 14.23 8.49
N VAL A 316 18.20 14.89 8.32
CA VAL A 316 18.91 15.59 9.39
C VAL A 316 18.05 16.73 9.90
N GLY A 317 17.49 17.53 9.01
CA GLY A 317 16.66 18.69 9.31
C GLY A 317 15.43 18.33 10.14
N ALA A 318 14.69 17.27 9.83
CA ALA A 318 13.59 16.85 10.71
C ALA A 318 14.11 16.33 12.05
N ARG A 319 15.23 15.62 12.09
CA ARG A 319 15.80 15.17 13.36
C ARG A 319 16.27 16.35 14.23
N THR A 320 16.80 17.41 13.64
CA THR A 320 17.35 18.56 14.36
C THR A 320 16.34 19.67 14.63
N PHE A 321 15.42 19.95 13.71
CA PHE A 321 14.42 21.04 13.79
C PHE A 321 13.03 20.56 14.21
N LEU A 322 12.74 19.25 14.18
CA LEU A 322 11.62 18.66 14.90
C LEU A 322 12.11 17.84 16.11
N PRO A 323 12.90 18.40 17.05
CA PRO A 323 13.22 17.72 18.31
C PRO A 323 11.95 17.44 19.15
N GLY A 324 10.80 17.93 18.69
CA GLY A 324 9.49 17.69 19.26
C GLY A 324 8.65 16.58 18.62
N ALA A 325 9.02 15.85 17.56
CA ALA A 325 8.15 14.76 17.08
C ALA A 325 8.10 13.58 18.08
N ALA A 326 9.23 13.29 18.73
CA ALA A 326 9.30 12.37 19.87
C ALA A 326 8.85 13.00 21.20
N ALA A 327 8.69 14.33 21.26
CA ALA A 327 8.18 15.05 22.43
C ALA A 327 6.74 15.57 22.26
N ARG A 328 6.09 15.44 21.10
CA ARG A 328 4.67 15.76 20.88
C ARG A 328 3.77 14.61 21.33
N THR A 329 4.33 13.44 21.62
CA THR A 329 3.78 12.49 22.60
C THR A 329 3.69 13.07 24.01
N ALA A 330 4.35 14.21 24.34
CA ALA A 330 4.18 14.91 25.61
C ALA A 330 2.98 15.89 25.62
N GLY A 331 2.25 15.99 24.51
CA GLY A 331 0.89 16.53 24.47
C GLY A 331 -0.19 15.44 24.38
N GLU A 332 0.21 14.18 24.16
CA GLU A 332 -0.69 13.06 24.40
C GLU A 332 -0.82 12.88 25.93
N PRO A 333 -2.04 12.69 26.45
CA PRO A 333 -2.24 12.40 27.86
C PRO A 333 -1.31 11.27 28.29
N PRO A 334 -0.67 11.34 29.47
CA PRO A 334 0.24 10.31 29.94
C PRO A 334 -0.41 8.94 29.74
N ARG A 335 0.18 8.12 28.87
CA ARG A 335 -0.36 6.81 28.55
C ARG A 335 -0.18 5.94 29.80
N LEU A 336 -1.22 5.90 30.64
CA LEU A 336 -1.30 5.07 31.84
C LEU A 336 -1.07 3.57 31.54
N GLY A 337 -1.15 3.20 30.26
CA GLY A 337 -0.72 1.90 29.76
C GLY A 337 -1.81 0.86 29.79
N PHE A 338 -3.06 1.25 29.65
CA PHE A 338 -4.18 0.33 29.47
C PHE A 338 -5.16 0.84 28.41
N VAL A 339 -5.96 -0.08 27.89
CA VAL A 339 -7.02 0.17 26.91
C VAL A 339 -8.33 -0.31 27.51
N VAL A 340 -9.36 0.51 27.40
CA VAL A 340 -10.73 0.19 27.82
C VAL A 340 -11.62 -0.01 26.61
N GLY A 341 -12.71 -0.75 26.79
CA GLY A 341 -13.80 -0.84 25.84
C GLY A 341 -15.11 -0.97 26.60
N ARG A 342 -16.20 -0.46 26.02
CA ARG A 342 -17.53 -0.66 26.56
C ARG A 342 -18.15 -1.94 25.98
N PRO A 343 -19.00 -2.66 26.71
CA PRO A 343 -19.85 -3.70 26.12
C PRO A 343 -20.67 -3.13 24.95
N GLU A 344 -20.86 -3.92 23.91
CA GLU A 344 -21.64 -3.54 22.72
C GLU A 344 -23.06 -3.08 23.12
N GLY A 345 -23.53 -1.97 22.53
CA GLY A 345 -24.88 -1.44 22.74
C GLY A 345 -25.04 -0.39 23.85
N MET A 346 -23.95 0.03 24.51
CA MET A 346 -23.99 1.11 25.53
C MET A 346 -23.14 2.35 25.16
N GLU A 347 -22.81 2.55 23.88
CA GLU A 347 -22.01 3.71 23.43
C GLU A 347 -22.71 5.04 23.79
N GLY A 348 -21.97 5.99 24.36
CA GLY A 348 -22.51 7.29 24.81
C GLY A 348 -23.22 7.30 26.18
N GLU A 349 -23.67 6.16 26.70
CA GLU A 349 -24.35 6.09 28.00
C GLU A 349 -23.36 5.91 29.17
N PRO A 350 -23.58 6.54 30.33
CA PRO A 350 -22.79 6.32 31.53
C PRO A 350 -22.87 4.86 31.98
N GLY A 351 -21.73 4.18 32.09
CA GLY A 351 -21.72 2.75 32.38
C GLY A 351 -20.32 2.15 32.49
N PRO A 352 -20.22 0.92 33.01
CA PRO A 352 -18.94 0.29 33.27
C PRO A 352 -18.09 0.10 32.00
N LEU A 353 -16.77 0.25 32.15
CA LEU A 353 -15.79 0.06 31.08
C LEU A 353 -14.91 -1.16 31.37
N THR A 354 -14.73 -2.04 30.40
CA THR A 354 -13.90 -3.24 30.56
C THR A 354 -12.46 -2.97 30.13
N ILE A 355 -11.49 -3.37 30.95
CA ILE A 355 -10.07 -3.32 30.60
C ILE A 355 -9.77 -4.40 29.55
N LEU A 356 -9.51 -3.98 28.32
CA LEU A 356 -9.20 -4.87 27.20
C LEU A 356 -7.73 -5.31 27.20
N ARG A 357 -6.84 -4.42 27.62
CA ARG A 357 -5.39 -4.65 27.61
C ARG A 357 -4.71 -3.78 28.65
N VAL A 358 -3.69 -4.34 29.30
CA VAL A 358 -2.72 -3.61 30.13
C VAL A 358 -1.33 -3.88 29.54
N ARG A 359 -0.54 -2.82 29.38
CA ARG A 359 0.85 -2.89 28.89
C ARG A 359 1.76 -3.24 30.06
N GLU A 360 2.63 -4.22 29.86
CA GLU A 360 3.66 -4.56 30.85
C GLU A 360 4.56 -3.36 31.17
N SER A 361 5.00 -3.27 32.42
CA SER A 361 5.84 -2.15 32.93
C SER A 361 5.20 -0.76 32.82
N SER A 362 3.87 -0.68 32.77
CA SER A 362 3.14 0.60 32.78
C SER A 362 2.69 1.02 34.20
N PRO A 363 2.33 2.30 34.43
CA PRO A 363 1.73 2.72 35.68
C PRO A 363 0.49 1.91 36.07
N ALA A 364 -0.36 1.54 35.10
CA ALA A 364 -1.52 0.71 35.36
C ALA A 364 -1.16 -0.73 35.78
N ALA A 365 -0.14 -1.33 35.14
CA ALA A 365 0.37 -2.64 35.57
C ALA A 365 0.97 -2.56 36.98
N ALA A 366 1.72 -1.49 37.30
CA ALA A 366 2.29 -1.26 38.62
C ALA A 366 1.21 -1.03 39.70
N ALA A 367 0.07 -0.43 39.32
CA ALA A 367 -1.11 -0.30 40.16
C ALA A 367 -1.92 -1.60 40.29
N GLY A 368 -1.51 -2.69 39.62
CA GLY A 368 -2.16 -3.99 39.71
C GLY A 368 -3.41 -4.14 38.84
N LEU A 369 -3.63 -3.26 37.87
CA LEU A 369 -4.72 -3.36 36.90
C LEU A 369 -4.49 -4.57 35.97
N GLN A 370 -5.56 -5.32 35.68
CA GLN A 370 -5.50 -6.53 34.87
C GLN A 370 -6.52 -6.49 33.72
N ARG A 371 -6.27 -7.28 32.68
CA ARG A 371 -7.25 -7.48 31.61
C ARG A 371 -8.50 -8.17 32.18
N GLY A 372 -9.67 -7.68 31.78
CA GLY A 372 -10.96 -8.18 32.23
C GLY A 372 -11.49 -7.51 33.49
N ASP A 373 -10.73 -6.59 34.11
CA ASP A 373 -11.27 -5.73 35.16
C ASP A 373 -12.36 -4.83 34.58
N GLU A 374 -13.44 -4.63 35.35
CA GLU A 374 -14.56 -3.77 34.98
C GLU A 374 -14.47 -2.46 35.79
N VAL A 375 -14.15 -1.36 35.14
CA VAL A 375 -14.11 -0.02 35.73
C VAL A 375 -15.53 0.46 35.95
N VAL A 376 -15.94 0.52 37.22
CA VAL A 376 -17.27 0.96 37.63
C VAL A 376 -17.30 2.43 38.06
N ALA A 377 -16.14 3.01 38.36
CA ALA A 377 -16.03 4.45 38.59
C ALA A 377 -14.62 4.98 38.25
N ILE A 378 -14.57 6.24 37.81
CA ILE A 378 -13.35 7.03 37.61
C ILE A 378 -13.44 8.24 38.53
N ASN A 379 -12.49 8.37 39.47
CA ASN A 379 -12.49 9.42 40.48
C ASN A 379 -13.82 9.52 41.27
N GLY A 380 -14.51 8.39 41.46
CA GLY A 380 -15.78 8.30 42.19
C GLY A 380 -17.04 8.46 41.33
N GLU A 381 -16.92 8.82 40.05
CA GLU A 381 -18.06 9.00 39.14
C GLU A 381 -18.21 7.83 38.15
N LEU A 382 -19.44 7.52 37.75
CA LEU A 382 -19.73 6.53 36.71
C LEU A 382 -19.09 6.96 35.39
N PRO A 383 -18.35 6.06 34.71
CA PRO A 383 -17.57 6.48 33.56
C PRO A 383 -18.42 6.72 32.31
N THR A 384 -18.25 7.88 31.68
CA THR A 384 -18.57 8.12 30.27
C THR A 384 -17.30 8.09 29.40
N ASP A 385 -17.45 7.98 28.08
CA ASP A 385 -16.30 8.01 27.16
C ASP A 385 -15.58 9.36 27.22
N GLU A 386 -16.35 10.44 27.34
CA GLU A 386 -15.85 11.79 27.50
C GLU A 386 -15.13 11.96 28.85
N GLN A 387 -15.71 11.51 29.97
CA GLN A 387 -15.04 11.56 31.28
C GLN A 387 -13.78 10.72 31.31
N PHE A 388 -13.74 9.57 30.64
CA PHE A 388 -12.55 8.75 30.58
C PHE A 388 -11.42 9.47 29.83
N ASN A 389 -11.73 10.06 28.68
CA ASN A 389 -10.75 10.80 27.88
C ASN A 389 -10.27 12.08 28.60
N THR A 390 -11.21 12.83 29.19
CA THR A 390 -10.91 14.04 29.97
C THR A 390 -10.12 13.72 31.24
N SER A 391 -10.46 12.63 31.95
CA SER A 391 -9.72 12.21 33.14
C SER A 391 -8.31 11.77 32.80
N ARG A 392 -8.09 11.09 31.66
CA ARG A 392 -6.75 10.75 31.15
C ARG A 392 -5.92 11.99 30.84
N ALA A 393 -6.52 13.01 30.25
CA ALA A 393 -5.88 14.32 30.03
C ALA A 393 -5.51 15.00 31.35
N ALA A 394 -6.43 14.98 32.33
CA ALA A 394 -6.25 15.60 33.63
C ALA A 394 -5.24 14.90 34.56
N VAL A 395 -4.84 13.65 34.28
CA VAL A 395 -3.84 12.92 35.10
C VAL A 395 -2.54 13.70 35.26
N ARG A 396 -2.14 14.47 34.25
CA ARG A 396 -0.92 15.28 34.32
C ARG A 396 -1.03 16.41 35.34
N GLU A 397 -2.22 16.99 35.48
CA GLU A 397 -2.50 18.09 36.41
C GLU A 397 -2.79 17.59 37.82
N ARG A 398 -3.50 16.45 37.94
CA ARG A 398 -3.95 15.87 39.21
C ARG A 398 -2.96 14.90 39.84
N GLY A 399 -1.90 14.51 39.12
CA GLY A 399 -0.84 13.60 39.60
C GLY A 399 -1.21 12.11 39.58
N GLY A 400 -2.44 11.74 39.21
CA GLY A 400 -2.88 10.35 39.13
C GLY A 400 -4.33 10.19 38.69
N LEU A 401 -4.78 8.93 38.60
CA LEU A 401 -6.14 8.52 38.28
C LEU A 401 -6.61 7.48 39.30
N THR A 402 -7.76 7.68 39.92
CA THR A 402 -8.37 6.68 40.79
C THR A 402 -9.42 5.90 40.01
N LEU A 403 -9.26 4.58 39.93
CA LEU A 403 -10.21 3.67 39.31
C LEU A 403 -10.85 2.78 40.37
N THR A 404 -12.17 2.73 40.41
CA THR A 404 -12.89 1.69 41.13
C THR A 404 -13.19 0.58 40.14
N ILE A 405 -12.65 -0.61 40.38
CA ILE A 405 -12.81 -1.77 39.51
C ILE A 405 -13.55 -2.90 40.20
N ARG A 406 -14.28 -3.68 39.42
CA ARG A 406 -14.83 -4.98 39.79
C ARG A 406 -14.00 -6.05 39.09
N ARG A 407 -13.42 -6.96 39.88
CA ARG A 407 -12.63 -8.08 39.39
C ARG A 407 -13.36 -9.38 39.71
N ALA A 408 -13.48 -10.28 38.75
CA ALA A 408 -14.22 -11.54 38.91
C ALA A 408 -13.74 -12.39 40.12
N SER A 409 -12.46 -12.28 40.49
CA SER A 409 -11.88 -13.00 41.64
C SER A 409 -12.08 -12.32 43.00
N ALA A 410 -12.63 -11.10 43.03
CA ALA A 410 -12.81 -10.32 44.26
C ALA A 410 -14.29 -10.05 44.52
N ALA A 411 -14.76 -10.39 45.72
CA ALA A 411 -16.16 -10.20 46.11
C ALA A 411 -16.56 -8.72 46.31
N LYS A 412 -15.59 -7.81 46.49
CA LYS A 412 -15.81 -6.38 46.67
C LYS A 412 -15.02 -5.57 45.63
N PRO A 413 -15.54 -4.40 45.19
CA PRO A 413 -14.80 -3.51 44.31
C PRO A 413 -13.46 -3.10 44.90
N LEU A 414 -12.43 -3.05 44.07
CA LEU A 414 -11.08 -2.61 44.42
C LEU A 414 -10.89 -1.18 43.94
N VAL A 415 -10.27 -0.33 44.77
CA VAL A 415 -9.89 1.02 44.38
C VAL A 415 -8.40 1.03 44.06
N LEU A 416 -8.06 1.35 42.81
CA LEU A 416 -6.68 1.42 42.34
C LEU A 416 -6.30 2.87 42.05
N GLU A 417 -5.16 3.30 42.58
CA GLU A 417 -4.58 4.61 42.29
C GLU A 417 -3.44 4.45 41.29
N ILE A 418 -3.65 4.95 40.07
CA ILE A 418 -2.65 4.93 39.00
C ILE A 418 -1.93 6.28 39.01
N LYS A 419 -0.70 6.30 39.52
CA LYS A 419 0.12 7.52 39.57
C LYS A 419 0.64 7.87 38.18
N ALA A 420 0.68 9.18 37.87
CA ALA A 420 1.32 9.65 36.65
C ALA A 420 2.81 9.26 36.67
N PRO A 421 3.41 8.87 35.53
CA PRO A 421 4.85 8.69 35.46
C PRO A 421 5.52 10.02 35.80
N ARG A 422 6.41 10.05 36.80
CA ARG A 422 7.21 11.24 37.11
C ARG A 422 8.06 11.55 35.89
N GLY A 423 7.86 12.73 35.30
CA GLY A 423 8.51 13.13 34.06
C GLY A 423 10.03 12.99 34.15
N GLY A 424 10.59 12.22 33.22
CA GLY A 424 12.01 12.17 32.89
C GLY A 424 12.26 12.81 31.54
#